data_AF-A0A1Y1L1M3-F1
#
_entry.id   AF-A0A1Y1L1M3-F1
#
_cell.length_a   1.000
_cell.length_b   1.000
_cell.length_c   1.000
_cell.angle_alpha   90.00
_cell.angle_beta   90.00
_cell.angle_gamma   90.00
#
_symmetry.space_group_name_H-M   'P 1'
#
loop_
_entity.id
_entity.type
_entity.pdbx_description
1 polymer ?
#
loop_
_entity_poly.entity_id
_entity_poly.type
_entity_poly.pdbx_seq_one_letter_code
_entity_poly.pdbx_strand_id
1 'polypeptide(L)'
;LFIADIAHMPGSICGTWPAFWLLGPDWPSSGEIDILEGVNSQTQNSITLHTANGCTMSNQGVLPSTRFASTDCGAFGAASGCKQETVDGSNYGDGFNAIG
;
A
#
# COMPACT_ATOMS: atom_id res chain seq x y z
N LEU A 1 17.75 0.09 -0.69
CA LEU A 1 17.09 -0.37 0.55
C LEU A 1 16.59 0.86 1.29
N PHE A 2 15.30 0.92 1.56
CA PHE A 2 14.69 1.97 2.39
C PHE A 2 14.28 1.33 3.71
N ILE A 3 14.59 1.98 4.82
CA ILE A 3 14.18 1.57 6.16
C ILE A 3 13.58 2.82 6.81
N ALA A 4 12.33 2.70 7.26
CA ALA A 4 11.68 3.71 8.07
C ALA A 4 11.33 3.07 9.41
N ASP A 5 11.88 3.62 10.49
CA ASP A 5 11.47 3.33 11.86
C ASP A 5 10.41 4.38 12.24
N ILE A 6 9.18 3.93 12.41
CA ILE A 6 8.00 4.78 12.57
C ILE A 6 7.40 4.47 13.94
N ALA A 7 7.54 5.38 14.89
CA ALA A 7 6.94 5.22 16.23
C ALA A 7 5.43 5.52 16.27
N HIS A 8 4.93 6.24 15.25
CA HIS A 8 3.52 6.59 15.13
C HIS A 8 3.21 7.07 13.70
N MET A 9 1.99 6.82 13.22
CA MET A 9 1.48 7.26 11.93
C MET A 9 0.12 7.96 12.07
N PRO A 10 -0.41 8.66 11.04
CA PRO A 10 -1.77 9.17 11.12
C PRO A 10 -2.78 8.05 11.40
N GLY A 11 -3.70 8.31 12.33
CA GLY A 11 -4.67 7.31 12.81
C GLY A 11 -5.74 6.95 11.78
N SER A 12 -6.57 5.98 12.14
CA SER A 12 -7.71 5.50 11.34
C SER A 12 -8.88 6.48 11.43
N ILE A 13 -8.72 7.67 10.85
CA ILE A 13 -9.63 8.80 11.01
C ILE A 13 -10.36 9.09 9.69
N CYS A 14 -11.70 9.17 9.75
CA CYS A 14 -12.53 9.52 8.59
C CYS A 14 -12.07 10.81 7.91
N GLY A 15 -11.95 10.78 6.58
CA GLY A 15 -11.50 11.92 5.76
C GLY A 15 -9.97 12.03 5.59
N THR A 16 -9.19 11.18 6.26
CA THR A 16 -7.73 11.13 6.06
C THR A 16 -7.33 10.16 4.95
N TRP A 17 -6.19 10.43 4.32
CA TRP A 17 -5.51 9.55 3.36
C TRP A 17 -4.00 9.74 3.50
N PRO A 18 -3.36 9.13 4.51
CA PRO A 18 -1.92 9.21 4.67
C PRO A 18 -1.20 8.19 3.78
N ALA A 19 0.02 8.56 3.36
CA ALA A 19 0.88 7.68 2.57
C ALA A 19 2.36 7.85 2.95
N PHE A 20 3.09 6.75 3.01
CA PHE A 20 4.55 6.70 2.90
C PHE A 20 4.88 5.88 1.65
N TRP A 21 5.45 6.55 0.66
CA TRP A 21 5.49 6.07 -0.72
C TRP A 21 6.70 6.63 -1.46
N LEU A 22 7.01 6.02 -2.61
CA LEU A 22 8.09 6.42 -3.50
C LEU A 22 7.53 6.70 -4.88
N LEU A 23 8.00 7.77 -5.51
CA LEU A 23 7.54 8.23 -6.81
C LEU A 23 8.70 8.37 -7.79
N GLY A 24 8.55 7.78 -8.98
CA GLY A 24 9.43 8.03 -10.11
C GLY A 24 9.14 9.36 -10.82
N PRO A 25 10.08 9.91 -11.60
CA PRO A 25 9.97 11.26 -12.18
C PRO A 25 8.79 11.46 -13.15
N ASP A 26 8.41 10.45 -13.92
CA ASP A 26 7.37 10.55 -14.95
C ASP A 26 6.24 9.56 -14.69
N TRP A 27 5.23 9.96 -13.91
CA TRP A 27 4.12 9.08 -13.55
C TRP A 27 3.10 8.87 -14.69
N PRO A 28 2.56 7.65 -14.90
CA PRO A 28 2.85 6.39 -14.20
C PRO A 28 4.01 5.60 -14.84
N SER A 29 4.66 6.14 -15.88
CA SER A 29 5.68 5.43 -16.66
C SER A 29 6.95 5.06 -15.88
N SER A 30 7.30 5.87 -14.86
CA SER A 30 8.41 5.62 -13.93
C SER A 30 7.97 4.86 -12.67
N GLY A 31 6.67 4.60 -12.54
CA GLY A 31 6.08 3.87 -11.44
C GLY A 31 5.96 4.62 -10.11
N GLU A 32 5.27 3.95 -9.19
CA GLU A 32 4.98 4.37 -7.83
C GLU A 32 5.00 3.13 -6.92
N ILE A 33 5.47 3.29 -5.69
CA ILE A 33 5.47 2.24 -4.67
C ILE A 33 4.84 2.80 -3.39
N ASP A 34 3.64 2.35 -3.08
CA ASP A 34 2.95 2.65 -1.83
C ASP A 34 3.34 1.61 -0.79
N ILE A 35 4.19 2.03 0.14
CA ILE A 35 4.73 1.14 1.20
C ILE A 35 3.73 1.09 2.35
N LEU A 36 3.16 2.23 2.69
CA LEU A 36 2.12 2.37 3.69
C LEU A 36 1.08 3.36 3.21
N GLU A 37 -0.15 2.90 3.01
CA GLU A 37 -1.24 3.71 2.49
C GLU A 37 -2.60 3.15 2.95
N GLY A 38 -3.52 4.05 3.26
CA GLY A 38 -4.91 3.72 3.54
C GLY A 38 -5.77 4.97 3.58
N VAL A 39 -7.09 4.77 3.67
CA VAL A 39 -8.06 5.87 3.67
C VAL A 39 -9.04 5.75 4.81
N ASN A 40 -9.53 6.89 5.30
CA ASN A 40 -10.59 6.97 6.31
C ASN A 40 -10.26 6.14 7.58
N SER A 41 -11.23 5.34 8.03
CA SER A 41 -11.12 4.46 9.19
C SER A 41 -10.52 3.08 8.86
N GLN A 42 -9.71 2.98 7.82
CA GLN A 42 -9.04 1.73 7.43
C GLN A 42 -8.07 1.30 8.55
N THR A 43 -8.01 -0.02 8.80
CA THR A 43 -7.18 -0.62 9.88
C THR A 43 -6.12 -1.59 9.36
N GLN A 44 -6.14 -1.91 8.07
CA GLN A 44 -5.12 -2.74 7.42
C GLN A 44 -4.35 -1.90 6.42
N ASN A 45 -3.06 -2.15 6.25
CA ASN A 45 -2.25 -1.40 5.31
C ASN A 45 -2.50 -1.87 3.87
N SER A 46 -2.55 -0.95 2.91
CA SER A 46 -2.50 -1.26 1.48
C SER A 46 -1.09 -1.03 0.97
N ILE A 47 -0.50 -2.08 0.40
CA ILE A 47 0.80 -2.04 -0.26
C ILE A 47 0.54 -2.16 -1.76
N THR A 48 0.77 -1.08 -2.50
CA THR A 48 0.34 -0.97 -3.89
C THR A 48 1.52 -0.61 -4.79
N LEU A 49 1.52 -1.16 -6.01
CA LEU A 49 2.41 -0.72 -7.08
C LEU A 49 1.58 -0.15 -8.22
N HIS A 50 2.02 0.99 -8.72
CA HIS A 50 1.52 1.59 -9.96
C HIS A 50 2.63 1.64 -11.00
N THR A 51 2.29 1.33 -12.24
CA THR A 51 3.21 1.24 -13.37
C THR A 51 2.48 1.66 -14.66
N ALA A 52 3.22 1.81 -15.76
CA ALA A 52 2.62 1.79 -17.09
C ALA A 52 1.96 0.42 -17.39
N ASN A 53 1.11 0.38 -18.41
CA ASN A 53 0.43 -0.86 -18.80
C ASN A 53 1.41 -1.99 -19.14
N GLY A 54 1.00 -3.22 -18.86
CA GLY A 54 1.75 -4.43 -19.20
C GLY A 54 2.49 -5.07 -18.04
N CYS A 55 2.34 -4.55 -16.81
CA CYS A 55 2.85 -5.17 -15.59
C CYS A 55 1.72 -5.84 -14.81
N THR A 56 1.82 -7.15 -14.63
CA THR A 56 0.92 -7.91 -13.76
C THR A 56 1.73 -8.70 -12.75
N MET A 57 1.23 -8.76 -11.52
CA MET A 57 1.86 -9.48 -10.42
C MET A 57 1.21 -10.85 -10.23
N SER A 58 2.05 -11.85 -9.94
CA SER A 58 1.59 -13.15 -9.45
C SER A 58 1.65 -13.17 -7.92
N ASN A 59 0.80 -13.97 -7.28
CA ASN A 59 0.78 -14.11 -5.82
C ASN A 59 1.69 -15.24 -5.29
N GLN A 60 2.69 -15.66 -6.07
CA GLN A 60 3.56 -16.76 -5.70
C GLN A 60 4.56 -16.32 -4.61
N GLY A 61 4.72 -17.15 -3.57
CA GLY A 61 5.64 -16.87 -2.47
C GLY A 61 5.17 -15.79 -1.49
N VAL A 62 3.88 -15.47 -1.48
CA VAL A 62 3.29 -14.47 -0.57
C VAL A 62 3.33 -14.92 0.90
N LEU A 63 3.39 -13.94 1.81
CA LEU A 63 3.25 -14.19 3.24
C LEU A 63 1.78 -14.51 3.60
N PRO A 64 1.51 -15.47 4.49
CA PRO A 64 0.14 -15.75 4.94
C PRO A 64 -0.56 -14.57 5.63
N SER A 65 0.19 -13.56 6.05
CA SER A 65 -0.31 -12.34 6.69
C SER A 65 -0.75 -11.25 5.72
N THR A 66 -0.83 -11.54 4.42
CA THR A 66 -1.37 -10.61 3.42
C THR A 66 -2.42 -11.27 2.53
N ARG A 67 -3.30 -10.44 1.95
CA ARG A 67 -4.29 -10.83 0.95
C ARG A 67 -3.99 -10.10 -0.36
N PHE A 68 -3.97 -10.85 -1.46
CA PHE A 68 -3.83 -10.27 -2.79
C PHE A 68 -5.17 -9.72 -3.29
N ALA A 69 -5.24 -8.40 -3.48
CA ALA A 69 -6.48 -7.70 -3.81
C ALA A 69 -6.60 -7.37 -5.31
N SER A 70 -5.47 -7.10 -5.97
CA SER A 70 -5.44 -6.75 -7.41
C SER A 70 -4.12 -7.19 -8.04
N THR A 71 -4.20 -7.74 -9.26
CA THR A 71 -3.04 -8.29 -9.98
C THR A 71 -2.45 -7.34 -11.01
N ASP A 72 -3.22 -6.39 -11.53
CA ASP A 72 -2.80 -5.48 -12.60
C ASP A 72 -2.23 -4.19 -12.00
N CYS A 73 -0.96 -3.91 -12.28
CA CYS A 73 -0.26 -2.72 -11.79
C CYS A 73 -0.41 -1.52 -12.75
N GLY A 74 -1.06 -1.69 -13.90
CA GLY A 74 -1.16 -0.67 -14.95
C GLY A 74 -2.18 0.42 -14.62
N ALA A 75 -1.72 1.67 -14.52
CA ALA A 75 -2.55 2.82 -14.12
C ALA A 75 -3.72 3.15 -15.08
N PHE A 76 -3.69 2.68 -16.34
CA PHE A 76 -4.76 2.94 -17.32
C PHE A 76 -5.78 1.79 -17.47
N GLY A 77 -5.52 0.62 -16.86
CA GLY A 77 -6.42 -0.55 -16.90
C GLY A 77 -7.02 -0.90 -15.53
N ALA A 78 -6.23 -0.71 -14.47
CA ALA A 78 -6.65 -0.75 -13.09
C ALA A 78 -6.09 0.49 -12.39
N ALA A 79 -6.86 1.58 -12.36
CA ALA A 79 -6.50 2.80 -11.63
C ALA A 79 -6.10 2.52 -10.16
N SER A 80 -6.52 1.36 -9.63
CA SER A 80 -6.22 0.85 -8.30
C SER A 80 -4.81 0.27 -8.09
N GLY A 81 -4.03 0.05 -9.17
CA GLY A 81 -2.73 -0.65 -9.10
C GLY A 81 -2.85 -2.12 -8.67
N CYS A 82 -1.71 -2.79 -8.55
CA CYS A 82 -1.66 -4.16 -8.03
C CYS A 82 -1.35 -4.09 -6.54
N LYS A 83 -2.14 -4.80 -5.74
CA LYS A 83 -2.30 -4.50 -4.31
C LYS A 83 -2.21 -5.74 -3.45
N GLN A 84 -1.41 -5.67 -2.40
CA GLN A 84 -1.43 -6.56 -1.25
C GLN A 84 -1.99 -5.80 -0.04
N GLU A 85 -2.89 -6.42 0.69
CA GLU A 85 -3.43 -5.87 1.94
C GLU A 85 -2.90 -6.69 3.11
N THR A 86 -2.46 -6.06 4.19
CA THR A 86 -2.17 -6.80 5.42
C THR A 86 -3.47 -7.37 5.99
N VAL A 87 -3.39 -8.43 6.80
CA VAL A 87 -4.57 -9.01 7.46
C VAL A 87 -4.71 -8.57 8.92
N ASP A 88 -3.59 -8.22 9.57
CA ASP A 88 -3.59 -7.81 10.97
C ASP A 88 -3.92 -6.32 11.10
N GLY A 89 -4.88 -6.01 11.96
CA GLY A 89 -5.32 -4.65 12.27
C GLY A 89 -4.27 -3.81 13.00
N SER A 90 -3.20 -4.43 13.52
CA SER A 90 -2.06 -3.74 14.12
C SER A 90 -1.04 -3.22 13.10
N ASN A 91 -1.26 -3.44 11.80
CA ASN A 91 -0.31 -3.00 10.77
C ASN A 91 -0.59 -1.60 10.19
N TYR A 92 -1.67 -0.94 10.61
CA TYR A 92 -2.01 0.40 10.11
C TYR A 92 -2.84 1.21 11.12
N GLY A 93 -2.67 2.53 11.07
CA GLY A 93 -3.51 3.50 11.77
C GLY A 93 -3.53 3.29 13.28
N ASP A 94 -4.73 3.30 13.86
CA ASP A 94 -4.88 3.25 15.32
C ASP A 94 -4.32 1.98 15.95
N GLY A 95 -4.42 0.83 15.25
CA GLY A 95 -3.89 -0.44 15.73
C GLY A 95 -2.37 -0.49 15.74
N PHE A 96 -1.72 0.12 14.73
CA PHE A 96 -0.27 0.31 14.71
C PHE A 96 0.17 1.21 15.87
N ASN A 97 -0.48 2.36 16.01
CA ASN A 97 -0.16 3.34 17.04
C ASN A 97 -0.36 2.82 18.47
N ALA A 98 -1.21 1.81 18.66
CA ALA A 98 -1.46 1.21 19.96
C ALA A 98 -0.35 0.25 20.45
N ILE A 99 0.55 -0.19 19.55
CA ILE A 99 1.61 -1.17 19.88
C ILE A 99 3.03 -0.59 19.96
N GLY A 100 3.23 0.67 19.57
CA GLY A 100 4.47 1.43 19.77
C GLY A 100 5.42 1.36 18.59
#